data_AF-F4Q171-F1
#
_entry.id   AF-F4Q171-F1
#
_cell.length_a   1.000
_cell.length_b   1.000
_cell.length_c   1.000
_cell.angle_alpha   90.00
_cell.angle_beta   90.00
_cell.angle_gamma   90.00
#
_symmetry.space_group_name_H-M   'P 1'
#
loop_
_entity.id
_entity.type
_entity.pdbx_description
1 polymer ?
#
loop_
_entity_poly.entity_id
_entity_poly.type
_entity_poly.pdbx_seq_one_letter_code
_entity_poly.pdbx_strand_id
1 'polypeptide(L)'
;METKNVQIKFEQTNFEHRGEPIYEAARRVLKIIRNHPLIEGETWYLVEYHWYGLFENEIWNCHSEKIGSMDNSSLVSEENNSILKLGALESEHFEVVPGIVCNYISKTYGCKIEIPRNSKRSIFT
;
A
#
# COMPACT_ATOMS: atom_id res chain seq x y z
N MET A 1 17.06 33.10 -11.61
CA MET A 1 15.74 32.46 -11.51
C MET A 1 15.87 31.34 -10.50
N GLU A 2 15.42 31.58 -9.26
CA GLU A 2 15.48 30.58 -8.20
C GLU A 2 14.38 29.54 -8.43
N THR A 3 14.80 28.32 -8.76
CA THR A 3 13.95 27.13 -8.66
C THR A 3 13.62 26.91 -7.18
N LYS A 4 12.42 27.29 -6.79
CA LYS A 4 11.85 26.92 -5.49
C LYS A 4 11.73 25.39 -5.45
N ASN A 5 12.68 24.75 -4.77
CA ASN A 5 12.56 23.36 -4.32
C ASN A 5 11.31 23.28 -3.44
N VAL A 6 10.21 22.81 -4.01
CA VAL A 6 9.02 22.44 -3.25
C VAL A 6 9.37 21.13 -2.55
N GLN A 7 10.06 21.24 -1.41
CA GLN A 7 10.08 20.17 -0.42
C GLN A 7 8.65 20.02 0.07
N ILE A 8 7.90 19.11 -0.54
CA ILE A 8 6.68 18.57 0.03
C ILE A 8 7.13 17.85 1.29
N LYS A 9 7.04 18.53 2.43
CA LYS A 9 7.15 17.90 3.74
C LYS A 9 5.98 16.93 3.84
N PHE A 10 6.22 15.67 3.49
CA PHE A 10 5.37 14.57 3.91
C PHE A 10 5.47 14.51 5.43
N GLU A 11 4.53 15.17 6.10
CA GLU A 11 4.32 14.95 7.52
C GLU A 11 4.13 13.45 7.71
N GLN A 12 5.02 12.85 8.50
CA GLN A 12 4.86 11.48 8.97
C GLN A 12 3.50 11.43 9.67
N THR A 13 2.49 11.00 8.93
CA THR A 13 1.12 11.03 9.41
C THR A 13 1.05 9.90 10.40
N ASN A 14 1.12 10.20 11.70
CA ASN A 14 0.78 9.22 12.73
C ASN A 14 -0.66 8.78 12.47
N PHE A 15 -0.82 7.60 11.86
CA PHE A 15 -2.11 6.91 11.69
C PHE A 15 -2.56 6.28 13.01
N GLU A 16 -2.18 6.88 14.13
CA GLU A 16 -2.64 6.47 15.45
C GLU A 16 -4.13 6.75 15.54
N HIS A 17 -4.89 5.75 15.98
CA HIS A 17 -6.31 5.90 16.24
C HIS A 17 -6.51 6.95 17.33
N ARG A 18 -6.96 8.14 16.95
CA ARG A 18 -7.25 9.24 17.90
C ARG A 18 -8.63 9.07 18.56
N GLY A 19 -9.00 7.83 18.86
CA GLY A 19 -10.34 7.45 19.33
C GLY A 19 -11.41 7.39 18.22
N GLU A 20 -11.03 7.60 16.96
CA GLU A 20 -11.94 7.48 15.81
C GLU A 20 -12.08 6.03 15.32
N PRO A 21 -13.20 5.68 14.66
CA PRO A 21 -13.38 4.36 14.07
C PRO A 21 -12.29 4.00 13.06
N ILE A 22 -11.93 2.71 12.98
CA ILE A 22 -10.86 2.21 12.10
C ILE A 22 -11.08 2.63 10.65
N TYR A 23 -12.33 2.59 10.17
CA TYR A 23 -12.64 2.93 8.79
C TYR A 23 -12.36 4.41 8.42
N GLU A 24 -12.43 5.35 9.38
CA GLU A 24 -12.09 6.76 9.11
C GLU A 24 -10.59 6.94 8.86
N ALA A 25 -9.76 6.26 9.65
CA ALA A 25 -8.31 6.24 9.42
C ALA A 25 -7.96 5.57 8.08
N ALA A 26 -8.61 4.44 7.78
CA ALA A 26 -8.42 3.72 6.51
C ALA A 26 -8.85 4.53 5.28
N ARG A 27 -9.89 5.37 5.36
CA ARG A 27 -10.27 6.30 4.27
C ARG A 27 -9.17 7.30 3.95
N ARG A 28 -8.42 7.77 4.94
CA ARG A 28 -7.24 8.65 4.70
C ARG A 28 -6.11 7.88 4.03
N VAL A 29 -5.92 6.62 4.41
CA VAL A 29 -4.94 5.73 3.78
C VAL A 29 -5.26 5.52 2.29
N LEU A 30 -6.52 5.25 1.93
CA LEU A 30 -6.95 5.16 0.52
C LEU A 30 -6.66 6.46 -0.26
N LYS A 31 -6.84 7.63 0.36
CA LYS A 31 -6.46 8.91 -0.26
C LYS A 31 -4.96 9.03 -0.47
N ILE A 32 -4.14 8.49 0.41
CA ILE A 32 -2.68 8.50 0.27
C ILE A 32 -2.27 7.61 -0.89
N ILE A 33 -2.79 6.38 -0.99
CA ILE A 33 -2.49 5.47 -2.10
C ILE A 33 -2.67 6.15 -3.46
N ARG A 34 -3.79 6.88 -3.64
CA ARG A 34 -4.11 7.56 -4.91
C ARG A 34 -3.27 8.80 -5.22
N ASN A 35 -2.70 9.45 -4.20
CA ASN A 35 -2.06 10.76 -4.36
C ASN A 35 -0.56 10.75 -4.01
N HIS A 36 -0.03 9.65 -3.49
CA HIS A 36 1.37 9.56 -3.08
C HIS A 36 2.26 9.53 -4.33
N PRO A 37 3.19 10.48 -4.49
CA PRO A 37 4.04 10.53 -5.67
C PRO A 37 5.04 9.37 -5.66
N LEU A 38 5.40 8.87 -6.83
CA LEU A 38 6.53 7.94 -6.97
C LEU A 38 7.84 8.68 -6.68
N ILE A 39 8.39 8.49 -5.48
CA ILE A 39 9.66 9.07 -5.05
C ILE A 39 10.77 8.04 -5.30
N GLU A 40 11.81 8.41 -6.05
CA GLU A 40 12.95 7.54 -6.34
C GLU A 40 13.66 7.08 -5.06
N GLY A 41 13.95 5.77 -4.96
CA GLY A 41 14.58 5.16 -3.80
C GLY A 41 13.64 4.86 -2.63
N GLU A 42 12.37 5.26 -2.72
CA GLU A 42 11.34 4.87 -1.76
C GLU A 42 10.97 3.39 -1.91
N THR A 43 10.68 2.74 -0.78
CA THR A 43 10.15 1.37 -0.73
C THR A 43 8.63 1.38 -0.86
N TRP A 44 8.15 0.66 -1.85
CA TRP A 44 6.75 0.38 -2.13
C TRP A 44 6.47 -1.10 -1.86
N TYR A 45 5.21 -1.45 -1.67
CA TYR A 45 4.80 -2.82 -1.34
C TYR A 45 3.69 -3.26 -2.27
N LEU A 46 3.71 -4.55 -2.62
CA LEU A 46 2.64 -5.16 -3.40
C LEU A 46 1.56 -5.68 -2.45
N VAL A 47 0.31 -5.41 -2.79
CA VAL A 47 -0.89 -5.88 -2.10
C VAL A 47 -1.73 -6.65 -3.09
N GLU A 48 -2.18 -7.85 -2.71
CA GLU A 48 -3.06 -8.69 -3.55
C GLU A 48 -4.34 -7.92 -3.94
N TYR A 49 -4.68 -8.00 -5.24
CA TYR A 49 -5.69 -7.14 -5.85
C TYR A 49 -7.10 -7.38 -5.29
N HIS A 50 -7.50 -8.64 -5.05
CA HIS A 50 -8.82 -8.93 -4.50
C HIS A 50 -8.96 -8.44 -3.06
N TRP A 51 -7.93 -8.62 -2.24
CA TRP A 51 -7.89 -8.08 -0.89
C TRP A 51 -7.94 -6.56 -0.91
N TYR A 52 -7.19 -5.91 -1.82
CA TYR A 52 -7.24 -4.46 -1.98
C TYR A 52 -8.64 -3.95 -2.38
N GLY A 53 -9.31 -4.62 -3.32
CA GLY A 53 -10.67 -4.29 -3.72
C GLY A 53 -11.68 -4.45 -2.58
N LEU A 54 -11.54 -5.52 -1.77
CA LEU A 54 -12.35 -5.71 -0.57
C LEU A 54 -12.09 -4.61 0.46
N PHE A 55 -10.82 -4.28 0.71
CA PHE A 55 -10.42 -3.19 1.59
C PHE A 55 -11.06 -1.87 1.14
N GLU A 56 -10.95 -1.50 -0.13
CA GLU A 56 -11.57 -0.28 -0.64
C GLU A 56 -13.10 -0.29 -0.43
N ASN A 57 -13.79 -1.36 -0.84
CA ASN A 57 -15.24 -1.44 -0.73
C ASN A 57 -15.76 -1.37 0.72
N GLU A 58 -15.21 -2.19 1.61
CA GLU A 58 -15.72 -2.29 2.98
C GLU A 58 -15.37 -1.06 3.83
N ILE A 59 -14.27 -0.36 3.54
CA ILE A 59 -13.93 0.90 4.20
C ILE A 59 -14.93 2.01 3.85
N TRP A 60 -15.43 2.06 2.60
CA TRP A 60 -16.49 3.00 2.24
C TRP A 60 -17.82 2.63 2.89
N ASN A 61 -18.09 1.33 3.08
CA ASN A 61 -19.27 0.82 3.77
C ASN A 61 -19.17 0.77 5.30
N CYS A 62 -18.10 1.32 5.90
CA CYS A 62 -17.87 1.35 7.35
C CYS A 62 -17.73 -0.04 8.01
N HIS A 63 -17.36 -1.09 7.26
CA HIS A 63 -17.23 -2.47 7.76
C HIS A 63 -15.76 -2.93 7.86
N SER A 64 -14.95 -2.24 8.66
CA SER A 64 -13.53 -2.59 8.81
C SER A 64 -13.27 -4.03 9.26
N GLU A 65 -14.21 -4.63 9.99
CA GLU A 65 -14.15 -5.98 10.51
C GLU A 65 -14.27 -7.08 9.45
N LYS A 66 -14.78 -6.75 8.25
CA LYS A 66 -14.99 -7.74 7.16
C LYS A 66 -13.78 -7.96 6.26
N ILE A 67 -12.75 -7.13 6.38
CA ILE A 67 -11.60 -7.10 5.48
C ILE A 67 -10.65 -8.27 5.75
N GLY A 68 -10.53 -8.68 7.01
CA GLY A 68 -9.60 -9.73 7.42
C GLY A 68 -8.13 -9.35 7.22
N SER A 69 -7.23 -10.31 7.46
CA SER A 69 -5.79 -10.11 7.28
C SER A 69 -5.41 -10.01 5.82
N MET A 70 -4.44 -9.14 5.51
CA MET A 70 -3.83 -9.04 4.18
C MET A 70 -3.10 -10.36 3.85
N ASP A 71 -3.45 -10.94 2.70
CA ASP A 71 -2.88 -12.20 2.22
C ASP A 71 -2.33 -12.04 0.80
N ASN A 72 -0.99 -12.02 0.72
CA ASN A 72 -0.26 -11.93 -0.55
C ASN A 72 0.23 -13.30 -1.06
N SER A 73 -0.26 -14.41 -0.49
CA SER A 73 0.21 -15.76 -0.85
C SER A 73 -0.01 -16.12 -2.32
N SER A 74 -1.07 -15.58 -2.95
CA SER A 74 -1.35 -15.81 -4.37
C SER A 74 -0.31 -15.18 -5.30
N LEU A 75 0.42 -14.15 -4.83
CA LEU A 75 1.41 -13.40 -5.60
C LEU A 75 2.78 -14.08 -5.64
N VAL A 76 3.09 -14.93 -4.67
CA VAL A 76 4.45 -15.47 -4.49
C VAL A 76 4.56 -16.91 -4.96
N SER A 77 5.77 -17.33 -5.31
CA SER A 77 6.04 -18.72 -5.69
C SER A 77 5.77 -19.66 -4.52
N GLU A 78 5.14 -20.80 -4.79
CA GLU A 78 4.89 -21.86 -3.79
C GLU A 78 6.20 -22.41 -3.20
N GLU A 79 7.28 -22.37 -3.98
CA GLU A 79 8.61 -22.85 -3.57
C GLU A 79 9.36 -21.81 -2.71
N ASN A 80 9.05 -20.52 -2.87
CA ASN A 80 9.71 -19.44 -2.16
C ASN A 80 8.83 -18.19 -2.09
N ASN A 81 8.31 -17.92 -0.89
CA ASN A 81 7.46 -16.76 -0.60
C ASN A 81 8.17 -15.39 -0.76
N SER A 82 9.47 -15.38 -1.06
CA SER A 82 10.23 -14.16 -1.37
C SER A 82 10.23 -13.82 -2.87
N ILE A 83 9.78 -14.74 -3.72
CA ILE A 83 9.80 -14.60 -5.18
C ILE A 83 8.38 -14.30 -5.66
N LEU A 84 8.20 -13.16 -6.35
CA LEU A 84 6.95 -12.84 -7.03
C LEU A 84 6.78 -13.74 -8.26
N LYS A 85 5.56 -14.23 -8.49
CA LYS A 85 5.22 -15.00 -9.68
C LYS A 85 5.54 -14.21 -10.95
N LEU A 86 6.12 -14.89 -11.93
CA LEU A 86 6.40 -14.32 -13.24
C LEU A 86 5.09 -13.91 -13.93
N GLY A 87 5.11 -12.74 -14.57
CA GLY A 87 3.95 -12.22 -15.30
C GLY A 87 2.86 -11.60 -14.43
N ALA A 88 3.09 -11.39 -13.13
CA ALA A 88 2.16 -10.63 -12.30
C ALA A 88 2.05 -9.18 -12.81
N LEU A 89 0.82 -8.70 -12.97
CA LEU A 89 0.49 -7.38 -13.51
C LEU A 89 -0.22 -6.52 -12.45
N GLU A 90 0.16 -5.25 -12.40
CA GLU A 90 -0.49 -4.22 -11.58
C GLU A 90 -1.95 -4.01 -12.05
N SER A 91 -2.86 -3.75 -11.10
CA SER A 91 -4.31 -3.60 -11.30
C SER A 91 -5.04 -4.83 -11.85
N GLU A 92 -4.36 -5.97 -11.95
CA GLU A 92 -4.98 -7.27 -12.23
C GLU A 92 -4.70 -8.27 -11.10
N HIS A 93 -3.44 -8.35 -10.68
CA HIS A 93 -2.98 -9.30 -9.66
C HIS A 93 -2.63 -8.60 -8.35
N PHE A 94 -2.05 -7.41 -8.43
CA PHE A 94 -1.67 -6.64 -7.26
C PHE A 94 -1.92 -5.14 -7.46
N GLU A 95 -1.97 -4.40 -6.35
CA GLU A 95 -1.79 -2.96 -6.31
C GLU A 95 -0.48 -2.60 -5.60
N VAL A 96 0.08 -1.44 -5.97
CA VAL A 96 1.28 -0.90 -5.32
C VAL A 96 0.87 0.14 -4.28
N VAL A 97 1.42 0.01 -3.08
CA VAL A 97 1.17 0.97 -2.00
C VAL A 97 2.48 1.51 -1.41
N PRO A 98 2.53 2.78 -0.96
CA PRO A 98 3.70 3.31 -0.27
C PRO A 98 3.98 2.55 1.04
N GLY A 99 5.24 2.51 1.48
CA GLY A 99 5.60 1.83 2.73
C GLY A 99 4.84 2.33 3.96
N ILE A 100 4.49 3.62 4.01
CA ILE A 100 3.70 4.17 5.12
C ILE A 100 2.28 3.55 5.18
N VAL A 101 1.70 3.24 4.02
CA VAL A 101 0.39 2.60 3.90
C VAL A 101 0.47 1.13 4.27
N CYS A 102 1.47 0.41 3.75
CA CYS A 102 1.69 -0.99 4.09
C CYS A 102 1.84 -1.18 5.60
N ASN A 103 2.64 -0.34 6.27
CA ASN A 103 2.83 -0.38 7.72
C ASN A 103 1.52 -0.18 8.50
N TYR A 104 0.64 0.73 8.05
CA TYR A 104 -0.68 0.88 8.65
C TYR A 104 -1.51 -0.39 8.47
N ILE A 105 -1.61 -0.89 7.24
CA ILE A 105 -2.41 -2.07 6.91
C ILE A 105 -1.93 -3.29 7.72
N SER A 106 -0.63 -3.57 7.72
CA SER A 106 -0.02 -4.69 8.44
C SER A 106 -0.31 -4.61 9.94
N LYS A 107 -0.31 -3.41 10.54
CA LYS A 107 -0.59 -3.24 11.98
C LYS A 107 -2.07 -3.36 12.32
N THR A 108 -2.95 -2.85 11.46
CA THR A 108 -4.40 -2.79 11.74
C THR A 108 -5.10 -4.09 11.36
N TYR A 109 -4.76 -4.68 10.22
CA TYR A 109 -5.42 -5.86 9.67
C TYR A 109 -4.59 -7.14 9.79
N GLY A 110 -3.27 -7.00 9.96
CA GLY A 110 -2.33 -8.12 9.88
C GLY A 110 -1.84 -8.32 8.45
N CYS A 111 -0.61 -8.82 8.33
CA CYS A 111 0.00 -9.19 7.06
C CYS A 111 0.91 -10.39 7.27
N LYS A 112 0.73 -11.43 6.45
CA LYS A 112 1.57 -12.64 6.53
C LYS A 112 2.84 -12.53 5.68
N ILE A 113 2.75 -11.88 4.52
CA ILE A 113 3.82 -11.82 3.52
C ILE A 113 3.90 -10.39 2.99
N GLU A 114 4.97 -9.68 3.34
CA GLU A 114 5.26 -8.37 2.76
C GLU A 114 6.16 -8.52 1.53
N ILE A 115 5.81 -7.83 0.44
CA ILE A 115 6.54 -7.91 -0.83
C ILE A 115 7.09 -6.51 -1.17
N PRO A 116 8.26 -6.13 -0.65
CA PRO A 116 8.84 -4.80 -0.87
C PRO A 116 9.46 -4.67 -2.28
N ARG A 117 9.36 -3.47 -2.86
CA ARG A 117 9.95 -3.06 -4.14
C ARG A 117 10.53 -1.66 -4.01
N ASN A 118 11.74 -1.45 -4.52
CA ASN A 118 12.33 -0.11 -4.54
C ASN A 118 11.98 0.58 -5.86
N SER A 119 11.44 1.78 -5.77
CA SER A 119 11.23 2.63 -6.94
C SER A 119 12.58 3.00 -7.54
N LYS A 120 12.66 3.02 -8.88
CA LYS A 120 13.83 3.48 -9.62
C LYS A 120 13.36 4.38 -10.74
N ARG A 121 14.12 5.43 -11.05
CA ARG A 121 13.89 6.22 -12.24
C ARG A 121 14.09 5.33 -13.47
N SER A 122 13.11 5.32 -14.37
CA SER A 122 13.29 4.72 -15.69
C SER A 122 14.33 5.54 -16.46
N ILE A 123 15.38 4.87 -16.92
CA ILE A 123 16.42 5.48 -17.79
C ILE A 123 16.08 5.36 -19.28
N PHE A 124 14.89 4.86 -19.62
CA PHE A 124 14.42 4.84 -21.00
C PHE A 124 13.89 6.24 -21.36
N THR A 125 14.73 6.97 -22.10
CA THR A 125 14.41 8.23 -22.80
C THR A 125 14.55 8.00 -24.29
#